data_AF-A0A7S4I7P9-F1
#
_entry.id   AF-A0A7S4I7P9-F1
#
_cell.length_a   1.000
_cell.length_b   1.000
_cell.length_c   1.000
_cell.angle_alpha   90.00
_cell.angle_beta   90.00
_cell.angle_gamma   90.00
#
_symmetry.space_group_name_H-M   'P 1'
#
loop_
_entity.id
_entity.type
_entity.pdbx_description
1 polymer ?
#
loop_
_entity_poly.entity_id
_entity_poly.type
_entity_poly.pdbx_seq_one_letter_code
_entity_poly.pdbx_strand_id
1 'polypeptide(L)'
;MKLGTIAGACVHTEQMINIEDVYKDERFEQRFDKQTGYRTRSMLAIPIQDKRTQNIMGCIQCMNKENAEGESEGVVFSKDDEDLGMAFANILAVALEQQSSANKAESAVDLVVRNLV
;
A
#
# COMPACT_ATOMS: atom_id res chain seq x y z
N MET A 1 -5.72 -9.96 5.58
CA MET A 1 -6.11 -8.54 5.38
C MET A 1 -7.63 -8.48 5.40
N LYS A 2 -8.27 -7.60 6.18
CA LYS A 2 -9.74 -7.45 6.11
C LYS A 2 -10.08 -6.86 4.73
N LEU A 3 -10.95 -7.51 3.97
CA LEU A 3 -11.39 -7.07 2.64
C LEU A 3 -12.16 -5.73 2.66
N GLY A 4 -12.61 -5.28 3.84
CA GLY A 4 -13.44 -4.07 4.01
C GLY A 4 -12.66 -2.75 4.19
N THR A 5 -11.43 -2.64 3.69
CA THR A 5 -10.68 -1.37 3.65
C THR A 5 -10.17 -1.10 2.24
N ILE A 6 -9.91 0.17 1.90
CA ILE A 6 -9.37 0.54 0.58
C ILE A 6 -8.04 -0.19 0.30
N ALA A 7 -7.15 -0.28 1.29
CA ALA A 7 -5.90 -1.03 1.19
C ALA A 7 -6.13 -2.52 0.90
N GLY A 8 -7.09 -3.14 1.60
CA GLY A 8 -7.47 -4.53 1.39
C GLY A 8 -8.06 -4.77 0.00
N ALA A 9 -8.90 -3.85 -0.48
CA ALA A 9 -9.45 -3.88 -1.82
C ALA A 9 -8.33 -3.79 -2.87
N CYS A 10 -7.41 -2.84 -2.73
CA CYS A 10 -6.28 -2.65 -3.64
C CYS A 10 -5.41 -3.91 -3.78
N VAL A 11 -5.08 -4.56 -2.66
CA VAL A 11 -4.33 -5.82 -2.66
C VAL A 11 -5.12 -6.95 -3.31
N HIS A 12 -6.42 -7.04 -3.03
CA HIS A 12 -7.26 -8.13 -3.53
C HIS A 12 -7.55 -8.02 -5.03
N THR A 13 -7.78 -6.80 -5.53
CA THR A 13 -8.06 -6.56 -6.95
C THR A 13 -6.78 -6.41 -7.77
N GLU A 14 -5.61 -6.33 -7.13
CA GLU A 14 -4.32 -6.07 -7.77
C GLU A 14 -4.30 -4.78 -8.60
N GLN A 15 -5.16 -3.84 -8.21
CA GLN A 15 -5.39 -2.60 -8.95
C GLN A 15 -5.11 -1.40 -8.06
N MET A 16 -4.55 -0.36 -8.67
CA MET A 16 -4.49 0.95 -8.07
C MET A 16 -5.92 1.49 -7.88
N ILE A 17 -6.16 2.11 -6.73
CA ILE A 17 -7.44 2.73 -6.39
C ILE A 17 -7.17 4.19 -6.04
N ASN A 18 -7.69 5.10 -6.85
CA ASN A 18 -7.63 6.55 -6.63
C ASN A 18 -9.04 7.07 -6.35
N ILE A 19 -9.26 7.62 -5.15
CA ILE A 19 -10.56 8.06 -4.65
C ILE A 19 -10.48 9.53 -4.29
N GLU A 20 -11.32 10.34 -4.93
CA GLU A 20 -11.40 11.79 -4.68
C GLU A 20 -12.10 12.12 -3.36
N ASP A 21 -13.14 11.37 -3.01
CA ASP A 21 -13.89 11.50 -1.76
C ASP A 21 -14.21 10.11 -1.18
N VAL A 22 -13.47 9.72 -0.15
CA VAL A 22 -13.59 8.40 0.49
C VAL A 22 -14.94 8.19 1.16
N TYR A 23 -15.70 9.24 1.49
CA TYR A 23 -17.02 9.08 2.08
C TYR A 23 -18.08 8.67 1.05
N LYS A 24 -17.76 8.75 -0.25
CA LYS A 24 -18.58 8.23 -1.35
C LYS A 24 -18.20 6.80 -1.75
N ASP A 25 -17.15 6.24 -1.14
CA ASP A 25 -16.71 4.87 -1.40
C ASP A 25 -17.17 3.93 -0.27
N GLU A 26 -17.97 2.93 -0.61
CA GLU A 26 -18.53 1.97 0.36
C GLU A 26 -17.46 1.14 1.09
N ARG A 27 -16.26 1.03 0.51
CA ARG A 27 -15.14 0.28 1.07
C ARG A 27 -14.38 1.07 2.15
N PHE A 28 -14.72 2.34 2.37
CA PHE A 28 -14.07 3.17 3.38
C PHE A 28 -14.71 3.03 4.77
N GLU A 29 -13.89 2.59 5.75
CA GLU A 29 -14.33 2.45 7.14
C GLU A 29 -14.24 3.78 7.89
N GLN A 30 -15.34 4.54 7.91
CA GLN A 30 -15.43 5.85 8.59
C GLN A 30 -15.28 5.80 10.12
N ARG A 31 -15.23 4.61 10.72
CA ARG A 31 -15.18 4.44 12.18
C ARG A 31 -13.95 5.14 12.77
N PHE A 32 -12.79 5.02 12.14
CA PHE A 32 -11.54 5.61 12.63
C PHE A 32 -11.56 7.14 12.58
N ASP A 33 -12.04 7.72 11.49
CA ASP A 33 -12.28 9.17 11.39
C ASP A 33 -13.21 9.66 12.52
N LYS A 34 -14.34 8.97 12.73
CA LYS A 34 -15.31 9.32 13.79
C LYS A 34 -14.72 9.24 15.20
N GLN A 35 -13.81 8.30 15.44
CA GLN A 35 -13.18 8.10 16.74
C GLN A 35 -12.05 9.09 17.02
N THR A 36 -11.29 9.46 15.99
CA THR A 36 -10.10 10.31 16.13
C THR A 36 -10.38 11.79 15.90
N GLY A 37 -11.50 12.12 15.24
CA GLY A 37 -11.76 13.48 14.74
C GLY A 37 -10.96 13.83 13.49
N TYR A 38 -10.12 12.91 12.98
CA TYR A 38 -9.45 13.07 11.69
C TYR A 38 -10.48 12.92 10.56
N ARG A 39 -10.31 13.71 9.49
CA ARG A 39 -11.13 13.61 8.29
C ARG A 39 -10.28 13.16 7.12
N THR A 40 -10.51 11.95 6.66
CA THR A 40 -10.00 11.46 5.39
C THR A 40 -10.88 11.97 4.25
N ARG A 41 -10.28 12.48 3.18
CA ARG A 41 -10.92 13.14 2.04
C ARG A 41 -10.59 12.37 0.78
N SER A 42 -9.36 12.48 0.30
CA SER A 42 -8.85 11.77 -0.86
C SER A 42 -7.92 10.63 -0.44
N MET A 43 -7.83 9.59 -1.27
CA MET A 43 -6.98 8.43 -1.00
C MET A 43 -6.46 7.80 -2.28
N LEU A 44 -5.17 7.45 -2.29
CA LEU A 44 -4.52 6.69 -3.35
C LEU A 44 -3.92 5.43 -2.75
N ALA A 45 -4.38 4.26 -3.20
CA ALA A 45 -3.83 2.96 -2.83
C ALA A 45 -3.19 2.29 -4.05
N ILE A 46 -1.96 1.82 -3.89
CA ILE A 46 -1.13 1.29 -4.98
C ILE A 46 -0.61 -0.08 -4.58
N PRO A 47 -0.85 -1.15 -5.37
CA PRO A 47 -0.36 -2.47 -5.03
C PRO A 47 1.16 -2.54 -5.19
N ILE A 48 1.83 -3.20 -4.25
CA ILE A 48 3.25 -3.55 -4.36
C ILE A 48 3.30 -4.98 -4.88
N GLN A 49 3.75 -5.14 -6.12
CA GLN A 49 3.74 -6.42 -6.82
C GLN A 49 5.15 -6.78 -7.28
N ASP A 50 5.57 -8.02 -7.01
CA ASP A 50 6.75 -8.58 -7.66
C ASP A 50 6.42 -8.87 -9.13
N LYS A 51 7.04 -8.12 -10.04
CA LYS A 51 6.81 -8.26 -11.49
C LYS A 51 7.27 -9.61 -12.06
N ARG A 52 8.18 -10.31 -11.40
CA ARG A 52 8.66 -11.63 -11.83
C ARG A 52 7.67 -12.73 -11.47
N THR A 53 7.16 -12.73 -10.24
CA THR A 53 6.28 -13.79 -9.74
C THR A 53 4.79 -13.45 -9.83
N GLN A 54 4.47 -12.18 -10.11
CA GLN A 54 3.13 -11.58 -10.06
C GLN A 54 2.51 -11.56 -8.65
N ASN A 55 3.26 -11.95 -7.61
CA ASN A 55 2.77 -11.96 -6.24
C ASN A 55 2.59 -10.54 -5.68
N ILE A 56 1.46 -10.29 -5.02
CA ILE A 56 1.22 -9.05 -4.27
C ILE A 56 1.89 -9.15 -2.90
N MET A 57 2.79 -8.22 -2.63
CA MET A 57 3.57 -8.13 -1.41
C MET A 57 2.93 -7.20 -0.37
N GLY A 58 2.03 -6.33 -0.81
CA GLY A 58 1.32 -5.35 0.02
C GLY A 58 0.76 -4.20 -0.81
N CYS A 59 0.56 -3.05 -0.18
CA CYS A 59 0.16 -1.82 -0.85
C CYS A 59 0.77 -0.59 -0.18
N ILE A 60 1.02 0.45 -0.98
CA ILE A 60 1.21 1.82 -0.49
C ILE A 60 -0.17 2.46 -0.37
N GLN A 61 -0.42 3.21 0.70
CA GLN A 61 -1.65 3.97 0.88
C GLN A 61 -1.30 5.41 1.26
N CYS A 62 -1.72 6.35 0.43
CA CYS A 62 -1.60 7.80 0.65
C CYS A 62 -2.99 8.36 0.93
N MET A 63 -3.09 9.33 1.85
CA MET A 63 -4.34 9.97 2.25
C MET A 63 -4.18 11.48 2.24
N ASN A 64 -5.24 12.20 1.91
CA ASN A 64 -5.32 13.66 1.97
C ASN A 64 -4.14 14.35 1.27
N LYS A 65 -4.11 14.30 -0.06
CA LYS A 65 -3.14 15.09 -0.82
C LYS A 65 -3.28 16.56 -0.44
N GLU A 66 -2.15 17.23 -0.27
CA GLU A 66 -2.08 18.66 -0.04
C GLU A 66 -1.61 19.39 -1.31
N ASN A 67 -2.10 20.61 -1.52
CA ASN A 67 -1.56 21.54 -2.51
C ASN A 67 -0.26 22.20 -2.01
N ALA A 68 0.29 23.14 -2.78
CA ALA A 68 1.54 23.81 -2.40
C ALA A 68 1.41 24.66 -1.13
N GLU A 69 0.18 25.04 -0.79
CA GLU A 69 -0.21 25.84 0.36
C GLU A 69 -0.49 24.98 1.62
N GLY A 70 -0.44 23.65 1.50
CA GLY A 70 -0.72 22.72 2.61
C GLY A 70 -2.21 22.44 2.84
N GLU A 71 -3.08 22.79 1.90
CA GLU A 71 -4.51 22.57 1.98
C GLU A 71 -4.88 21.23 1.33
N SER A 72 -5.75 20.46 1.98
CA SER A 72 -6.23 19.16 1.47
C SER A 72 -7.71 19.15 1.04
N GLU A 73 -8.43 20.25 1.25
CA GLU A 73 -9.85 20.35 0.89
C GLU A 73 -10.00 20.49 -0.62
N GLY A 74 -10.74 19.57 -1.26
CA GLY A 74 -10.91 19.56 -2.71
C GLY A 74 -9.67 19.15 -3.51
N VAL A 75 -8.58 18.73 -2.86
CA VAL A 75 -7.34 18.31 -3.52
C VAL A 75 -7.34 16.79 -3.72
N VAL A 76 -7.11 16.38 -4.97
CA VAL A 76 -7.17 14.98 -5.41
C VAL A 76 -5.83 14.53 -6.01
N PHE A 77 -5.53 13.23 -5.90
CA PHE A 77 -4.35 12.65 -6.52
C PHE A 77 -4.48 12.68 -8.04
N SER A 78 -3.50 13.27 -8.71
CA SER A 78 -3.43 13.39 -10.17
C SER A 78 -2.78 12.15 -10.80
N LYS A 79 -2.81 12.11 -12.13
CA LYS A 79 -2.12 11.06 -12.88
C LYS A 79 -0.61 11.01 -12.62
N ASP A 80 0.01 12.17 -12.40
CA ASP A 80 1.43 12.25 -12.07
C ASP A 80 1.73 11.62 -10.69
N ASP A 81 0.82 11.76 -9.72
CA ASP A 81 0.97 11.11 -8.41
C ASP A 81 0.84 9.59 -8.52
N GLU A 82 -0.09 9.12 -9.36
CA GLU A 82 -0.26 7.69 -9.66
C GLU A 82 1.02 7.11 -10.25
N ASP A 83 1.58 7.77 -11.26
CA ASP A 83 2.76 7.30 -11.98
C ASP A 83 4.01 7.33 -11.08
N LEU A 84 4.17 8.39 -10.27
CA LEU A 84 5.22 8.48 -9.26
C LEU A 84 5.06 7.37 -8.21
N GLY A 85 3.85 7.16 -7.71
CA GLY A 85 3.56 6.13 -6.73
C GLY A 85 3.82 4.72 -7.27
N MET A 86 3.50 4.44 -8.53
CA MET A 86 3.86 3.17 -9.18
C MET A 86 5.37 2.97 -9.29
N ALA A 87 6.12 4.03 -9.62
CA ALA A 87 7.58 3.95 -9.65
C ALA A 87 8.13 3.57 -8.26
N PHE A 88 7.63 4.20 -7.19
CA PHE A 88 7.98 3.84 -5.82
C PHE A 88 7.57 2.40 -5.47
N ALA A 89 6.37 1.96 -5.83
CA ALA A 89 5.90 0.60 -5.57
C ALA A 89 6.80 -0.46 -6.21
N ASN A 90 7.30 -0.20 -7.44
CA ASN A 90 8.24 -1.10 -8.11
C ASN A 90 9.58 -1.18 -7.38
N ILE A 91 10.11 -0.05 -6.88
CA ILE A 91 11.35 -0.02 -6.09
C ILE A 91 11.16 -0.79 -4.78
N LEU A 92 10.03 -0.59 -4.10
CA LEU A 92 9.70 -1.31 -2.87
C LEU A 92 9.56 -2.81 -3.10
N ALA A 93 8.96 -3.25 -4.20
CA ALA A 93 8.84 -4.67 -4.52
C ALA A 93 10.21 -5.35 -4.61
N VAL A 94 11.18 -4.72 -5.29
CA VAL A 94 12.55 -5.21 -5.38
C VAL A 94 13.21 -5.29 -4.00
N ALA A 95 13.07 -4.24 -3.19
CA ALA A 95 13.67 -4.19 -1.86
C ALA A 95 13.09 -5.25 -0.91
N LEU A 96 11.77 -5.43 -0.92
CA LEU A 96 11.09 -6.44 -0.10
C LEU A 96 11.45 -7.86 -0.53
N GLU A 97 11.61 -8.10 -1.83
CA GLU A 97 12.01 -9.42 -2.33
C GLU A 97 13.45 -9.74 -1.94
N GLN A 98 14.35 -8.76 -1.97
CA GLN A 98 15.72 -8.91 -1.52
C GLN A 98 15.77 -9.24 -0.02
N GLN A 99 15.00 -8.53 0.80
CA GLN A 99 14.92 -8.80 2.24
C GLN A 99 14.32 -10.20 2.51
N SER A 100 13.27 -10.59 1.81
CA SER A 100 12.67 -11.93 1.93
C SER A 100 13.67 -13.03 1.56
N SER A 101 14.43 -12.83 0.48
CA SER A 101 15.45 -13.78 0.01
C SER A 101 16.59 -13.94 1.02
N ALA A 102 17.05 -12.84 1.62
CA ALA A 102 18.06 -12.88 2.67
C ALA A 102 17.56 -13.65 3.92
N ASN A 103 16.35 -13.35 4.39
CA ASN A 103 15.75 -14.04 5.55
C ASN A 103 15.57 -15.54 5.31
N LYS A 104 15.20 -15.95 4.09
CA LYS A 104 15.10 -17.37 3.70
C LYS A 104 16.45 -18.07 3.73
N ALA A 105 17.52 -17.40 3.27
CA ALA A 105 18.87 -17.94 3.32
C ALA A 105 19.36 -18.12 4.77
N GLU A 106 19.12 -17.14 5.64
CA GLU A 106 19.45 -17.22 7.07
C GLU A 106 18.69 -18.37 7.76
N SER A 107 17.38 -18.47 7.53
CA SER A 107 16.56 -19.56 8.08
C SER A 107 17.04 -20.95 7.61
N ALA A 108 17.49 -21.07 6.36
CA ALA A 108 18.04 -22.30 5.82
C ALA A 108 19.37 -22.67 6.49
N VAL A 109 20.23 -21.69 6.75
CA VAL A 109 21.49 -21.90 7.49
C VAL A 109 21.22 -22.36 8.92
N ASP A 110 20.30 -21.71 9.64
CA ASP A 110 19.91 -22.09 11.00
C ASP A 110 19.37 -23.53 11.08
N LEU A 111 18.55 -23.91 10.10
CA LEU A 111 18.01 -25.27 10.03
C LEU A 111 19.12 -26.30 9.84
N VAL A 112 20.11 -26.01 8.99
CA VAL A 112 21.27 -26.89 8.78
C VAL A 112 22.11 -27.00 10.04
N VAL A 113 22.38 -25.88 10.72
CA VAL A 113 23.15 -25.87 11.98
C VAL A 113 22.45 -26.70 13.06
N ARG A 114 21.13 -26.52 13.26
CA ARG A 114 20.35 -27.28 14.27
C ARG A 114 20.31 -28.78 14.03
N ASN A 115 20.45 -29.23 12.78
CA ASN A 115 20.40 -30.65 12.44
C ASN A 115 21.78 -31.32 12.48
N LEU A 116 22.85 -30.55 12.63
CA LEU A 116 24.23 -31.05 12.63
C LEU A 116 24.91 -31.00 14.00
N VAL A 117 24.30 -30.36 15.01
CA VAL A 117 24.83 -30.22 16.39
C VAL A 117 23.75 -30.63 17.38
#